data_AF-A0A6C0HPB6-F1
#
_entry.id   AF-A0A6C0HPB6-F1
#
_cell.length_a   1.000
_cell.length_b   1.000
_cell.length_c   1.000
_cell.angle_alpha   90.00
_cell.angle_beta   90.00
_cell.angle_gamma   90.00
#
_symmetry.space_group_name_H-M   'P 1'
#
loop_
_entity.id
_entity.type
_entity.pdbx_description
1 polymer ?
#
loop_
_entity_poly.entity_id
_entity_poly.type
_entity_poly.pdbx_seq_one_letter_code
_entity_poly.pdbx_strand_id
1 'polypeptide(L)'
;MRDKLLNTAKELVSKIINIHDKNKFDCLMQEFENYIEGGVAHNMSELKEKANNKKKKGDLFEAFCFLYIENVLKHDHVWFYNDFPMELKNLFDLTKNDYGIDLLSKKGDHYYAIQCKYRKPQEKIQTIPWKSLSTFYAIVVKTGPWLKHITMTNTNGCRHIGKKTDKDWSICLGTFRKIDHFSWLKFIDSPQENVLIFPIKKEKENENEKEKEKEKEKEKEKEKEKEKEKDDKELLRQKRLAYYSGNGVGV
;
A
#
# COMPACT_ATOMS: atom_id res chain seq x y z
N MET A 1 -22.11 10.75 -10.87
CA MET A 1 -22.33 9.37 -10.37
C MET A 1 -21.02 8.72 -9.93
N ARG A 2 -19.93 8.82 -10.71
CA ARG A 2 -18.61 8.27 -10.36
C ARG A 2 -17.85 9.07 -9.30
N ASP A 3 -18.00 10.40 -9.25
CA ASP A 3 -17.50 11.19 -8.11
C ASP A 3 -18.15 10.77 -6.80
N LYS A 4 -19.46 10.46 -6.83
CA LYS A 4 -20.16 9.89 -5.69
C LYS A 4 -19.55 8.55 -5.27
N LEU A 5 -19.22 7.68 -6.23
CA LEU A 5 -18.59 6.39 -5.97
C LEU A 5 -17.17 6.55 -5.37
N LEU A 6 -16.35 7.45 -5.91
CA LEU A 6 -15.04 7.78 -5.36
C LEU A 6 -15.17 8.36 -3.95
N ASN A 7 -16.10 9.30 -3.73
CA ASN A 7 -16.36 9.86 -2.40
C ASN A 7 -16.82 8.78 -1.41
N THR A 8 -17.70 7.87 -1.82
CA THR A 8 -18.08 6.72 -0.98
C THR A 8 -16.87 5.83 -0.67
N ALA A 9 -16.00 5.56 -1.64
CA ALA A 9 -14.77 4.81 -1.36
C ALA A 9 -13.87 5.55 -0.34
N LYS A 10 -13.69 6.87 -0.48
CA LYS A 10 -12.94 7.70 0.47
C LYS A 10 -13.56 7.69 1.87
N GLU A 11 -14.89 7.77 1.98
CA GLU A 11 -15.62 7.66 3.25
C GLU A 11 -15.42 6.30 3.91
N LEU A 12 -15.39 5.20 3.14
CA LEU A 12 -15.13 3.87 3.69
C LEU A 12 -13.67 3.70 4.11
N VAL A 13 -12.73 4.34 3.39
CA VAL A 13 -11.32 4.40 3.79
C VAL A 13 -11.14 5.19 5.09
N SER A 14 -11.83 6.33 5.26
CA SER A 14 -11.69 7.15 6.46
C SER A 14 -12.14 6.41 7.73
N LYS A 15 -13.12 5.50 7.63
CA LYS A 15 -13.54 4.64 8.74
C LYS A 15 -12.44 3.68 9.24
N ILE A 16 -11.51 3.27 8.36
CA ILE A 16 -10.49 2.26 8.69
C ILE A 16 -9.11 2.86 8.97
N ILE A 17 -8.94 4.18 8.82
CA ILE A 17 -7.62 4.83 8.85
C ILE A 17 -6.94 4.72 10.22
N ASN A 18 -7.72 4.78 11.30
CA ASN A 18 -7.25 4.72 12.69
C ASN A 18 -7.19 3.29 13.24
N ILE A 19 -7.41 2.27 12.41
CA ILE A 19 -7.28 0.87 12.83
C ILE A 19 -5.79 0.48 12.84
N HIS A 20 -5.29 0.08 14.01
CA HIS A 20 -3.90 -0.29 14.21
C HIS A 20 -3.69 -1.81 14.38
N ASP A 21 -4.65 -2.52 14.98
CA ASP A 21 -4.48 -3.94 15.35
C ASP A 21 -4.81 -4.94 14.23
N LYS A 22 -5.32 -4.44 13.10
CA LYS A 22 -5.75 -5.26 11.95
C LYS A 22 -5.22 -4.67 10.66
N ASN A 23 -5.15 -5.51 9.62
CA ASN A 23 -4.78 -5.03 8.31
C ASN A 23 -5.89 -4.13 7.74
N LYS A 24 -5.52 -2.89 7.40
CA LYS A 24 -6.43 -1.86 6.87
C LYS A 24 -7.16 -2.28 5.59
N PHE A 25 -6.49 -3.00 4.69
CA PHE A 25 -7.13 -3.47 3.46
C PHE A 25 -8.20 -4.52 3.75
N ASP A 26 -7.94 -5.44 4.67
CA ASP A 26 -8.93 -6.45 5.07
C ASP A 26 -10.14 -5.80 5.75
N CYS A 27 -9.90 -4.82 6.63
CA CYS A 27 -10.97 -4.00 7.22
C CYS A 27 -11.78 -3.27 6.15
N LEU A 28 -11.13 -2.67 5.13
CA LEU A 28 -11.83 -2.02 4.03
C LEU A 28 -12.72 -3.00 3.26
N MET A 29 -12.25 -4.22 2.98
CA MET A 29 -13.05 -5.23 2.29
C MET A 29 -14.28 -5.65 3.12
N GLN A 30 -14.16 -5.69 4.45
CA GLN A 30 -15.30 -5.92 5.35
C GLN A 30 -16.28 -4.74 5.33
N GLU A 31 -15.77 -3.51 5.34
CA GLU A 31 -16.61 -2.32 5.24
C GLU A 31 -17.38 -2.26 3.91
N PHE A 32 -16.79 -2.74 2.81
CA PHE A 32 -17.49 -2.87 1.52
C PHE A 32 -18.64 -3.88 1.60
N GLU A 33 -18.44 -5.01 2.29
CA GLU A 33 -19.50 -5.98 2.53
C GLU A 33 -20.61 -5.37 3.39
N ASN A 34 -20.26 -4.74 4.52
CA ASN A 34 -21.19 -4.13 5.47
C ASN A 34 -22.03 -3.02 4.82
N TYR A 35 -21.40 -2.13 4.07
CA TYR A 35 -22.06 -1.02 3.38
C TYR A 35 -23.12 -1.50 2.37
N ILE A 36 -22.90 -2.66 1.76
CA ILE A 36 -23.77 -3.21 0.70
C ILE A 36 -24.78 -4.22 1.24
N GLU A 37 -24.45 -4.96 2.29
CA GLU A 37 -25.30 -6.01 2.88
C GLU A 37 -26.20 -5.52 4.02
N GLY A 38 -25.94 -4.33 4.59
CA GLY A 38 -26.57 -3.79 5.81
C GLY A 38 -28.09 -3.52 5.80
N GLY A 39 -28.86 -3.98 4.81
CA GLY A 39 -30.32 -3.88 4.78
C GLY A 39 -31.00 -5.26 4.81
N VAL A 40 -31.88 -5.50 5.78
CA VAL A 40 -32.85 -6.61 5.67
C VAL A 40 -33.86 -6.25 4.58
N ALA A 41 -34.18 -7.19 3.69
CA ALA A 41 -35.12 -6.94 2.61
C ALA A 41 -36.52 -7.34 3.08
N HIS A 42 -37.43 -6.39 3.15
CA HIS A 42 -38.83 -6.51 3.53
C HIS A 42 -39.77 -6.36 2.32
N ASN A 43 -39.24 -5.99 1.14
CA ASN A 43 -40.05 -5.88 -0.09
C ASN A 43 -39.29 -6.30 -1.38
N MET A 44 -40.05 -6.40 -2.48
CA MET A 44 -39.55 -6.81 -3.80
C MET A 44 -38.54 -5.82 -4.42
N SER A 45 -38.59 -4.54 -4.05
CA SER A 45 -37.63 -3.53 -4.50
C SER A 45 -36.27 -3.73 -3.82
N GLU A 46 -36.26 -4.01 -2.53
CA GLU A 46 -35.05 -4.32 -1.75
C GLU A 46 -34.41 -5.65 -2.19
N LEU A 47 -35.22 -6.63 -2.62
CA LEU A 47 -34.74 -7.85 -3.28
C LEU A 47 -34.02 -7.55 -4.61
N LYS A 48 -34.56 -6.65 -5.44
CA LYS A 48 -33.90 -6.20 -6.68
C LYS A 48 -32.65 -5.38 -6.39
N GLU A 49 -32.62 -4.57 -5.34
CA GLU A 49 -31.43 -3.86 -4.90
C GLU A 49 -30.33 -4.83 -4.45
N LYS A 50 -30.69 -5.91 -3.74
CA LYS A 50 -29.76 -6.97 -3.35
C LYS A 50 -29.17 -7.73 -4.54
N ALA A 51 -29.92 -7.92 -5.62
CA ALA A 51 -29.40 -8.53 -6.86
C ALA A 51 -28.24 -7.72 -7.46
N ASN A 52 -28.21 -6.40 -7.24
CA ASN A 52 -27.14 -5.50 -7.70
C ASN A 52 -25.94 -5.42 -6.73
N ASN A 53 -25.97 -6.09 -5.58
CA ASN A 53 -24.90 -6.01 -4.58
C ASN A 53 -23.55 -6.44 -5.12
N LYS A 54 -23.51 -7.49 -5.96
CA LYS A 54 -22.27 -7.94 -6.58
C LYS A 54 -21.65 -6.87 -7.48
N LYS A 55 -22.49 -6.14 -8.24
CA LYS A 55 -22.04 -5.04 -9.09
C LYS A 55 -21.53 -3.88 -8.24
N LYS A 56 -22.31 -3.43 -7.25
CA LYS A 56 -21.93 -2.35 -6.32
C LYS A 56 -20.58 -2.63 -5.63
N LYS A 57 -20.31 -3.89 -5.24
CA LYS A 57 -19.02 -4.29 -4.64
C LYS A 57 -17.87 -4.19 -5.65
N GLY A 58 -18.13 -4.60 -6.90
CA GLY A 58 -17.19 -4.42 -8.01
C GLY A 58 -16.88 -2.94 -8.22
N ASP A 59 -17.91 -2.10 -8.31
CA ASP A 59 -17.78 -0.66 -8.53
C ASP A 59 -16.99 0.01 -7.39
N LEU A 60 -17.26 -0.32 -6.12
CA LEU A 60 -16.48 0.19 -4.97
C LEU A 60 -15.01 -0.26 -5.01
N PHE A 61 -14.77 -1.51 -5.40
CA PHE A 61 -13.40 -2.02 -5.55
C PHE A 61 -12.66 -1.33 -6.69
N GLU A 62 -13.33 -1.04 -7.80
CA GLU A 62 -12.80 -0.26 -8.91
C GLU A 62 -12.44 1.17 -8.46
N ALA A 63 -13.31 1.83 -7.69
CA ALA A 63 -13.03 3.14 -7.11
C ALA A 63 -11.84 3.12 -6.14
N PHE A 64 -11.70 2.09 -5.31
CA PHE A 64 -10.48 1.90 -4.51
C PHE A 64 -9.23 1.74 -5.39
N CYS A 65 -9.32 0.95 -6.47
CA CYS A 65 -8.20 0.76 -7.40
C CYS A 65 -7.81 2.08 -8.07
N PHE A 66 -8.78 2.92 -8.44
CA PHE A 66 -8.54 4.27 -8.93
C PHE A 66 -7.69 5.07 -7.93
N LEU A 67 -8.13 5.15 -6.67
CA LEU A 67 -7.41 5.88 -5.62
C LEU A 67 -6.01 5.32 -5.40
N TYR A 68 -5.84 4.00 -5.47
CA TYR A 68 -4.53 3.35 -5.36
C TYR A 68 -3.58 3.77 -6.49
N ILE A 69 -4.04 3.76 -7.75
CA ILE A 69 -3.22 4.14 -8.91
C ILE A 69 -2.80 5.61 -8.80
N GLU A 70 -3.74 6.49 -8.47
CA GLU A 70 -3.49 7.93 -8.32
C GLU A 70 -2.53 8.22 -7.14
N ASN A 71 -2.82 7.66 -5.97
CA ASN A 71 -2.19 8.13 -4.73
C ASN A 71 -1.01 7.27 -4.27
N VAL A 72 -0.96 5.98 -4.62
CA VAL A 72 0.17 5.08 -4.30
C VAL A 72 1.12 4.95 -5.49
N LEU A 73 0.60 4.65 -6.69
CA LEU A 73 1.46 4.51 -7.87
C LEU A 73 1.88 5.85 -8.49
N LYS A 74 1.21 6.95 -8.10
CA LYS A 74 1.52 8.31 -8.56
C LYS A 74 1.47 8.41 -10.08
N HIS A 75 0.35 7.97 -10.65
CA HIS A 75 0.04 8.23 -12.06
C HIS A 75 -0.54 9.64 -12.17
N ASP A 76 -0.20 10.34 -13.24
CA ASP A 76 -0.55 11.75 -13.43
C ASP A 76 -2.07 11.92 -13.66
N HIS A 77 -2.66 10.96 -14.38
CA HIS A 77 -4.08 10.90 -14.64
C HIS A 77 -4.60 9.48 -14.55
N VAL A 78 -5.80 9.34 -14.01
CA VAL A 78 -6.54 8.09 -13.95
C VAL A 78 -7.96 8.37 -14.43
N TRP A 79 -8.48 7.49 -15.28
CA TRP A 79 -9.84 7.56 -15.81
C TRP A 79 -10.53 6.22 -15.59
N PHE A 80 -11.81 6.30 -15.24
CA PHE A 80 -12.73 5.22 -15.55
C PHE A 80 -12.86 5.09 -17.07
N TYR A 81 -13.09 3.90 -17.61
CA TYR A 81 -13.19 3.68 -19.05
C TYR A 81 -14.14 4.64 -19.76
N ASN A 82 -15.31 4.88 -19.15
CA ASN A 82 -16.33 5.75 -19.74
C ASN A 82 -15.95 7.25 -19.68
N ASP A 83 -14.97 7.65 -18.88
CA ASP A 83 -14.45 9.04 -18.81
C ASP A 83 -13.16 9.23 -19.63
N PHE A 84 -12.64 8.16 -20.22
CA PHE A 84 -11.44 8.28 -21.05
C PHE A 84 -11.77 9.10 -22.31
N PRO A 85 -11.00 10.17 -22.62
CA PRO A 85 -11.29 11.09 -23.73
C PRO A 85 -11.52 10.37 -25.05
N MET A 86 -12.53 10.80 -25.82
CA MET A 86 -12.91 10.11 -27.05
C MET A 86 -11.81 10.17 -28.10
N GLU A 87 -11.05 11.26 -28.14
CA GLU A 87 -9.89 11.46 -29.00
C GLU A 87 -8.82 10.41 -28.69
N LEU A 88 -8.58 10.13 -27.41
CA LEU A 88 -7.66 9.08 -26.98
C LEU A 88 -8.25 7.68 -27.22
N LYS A 89 -9.56 7.47 -27.06
CA LYS A 89 -10.19 6.19 -27.44
C LYS A 89 -9.95 5.87 -28.90
N ASN A 90 -10.17 6.83 -29.79
CA ASN A 90 -9.94 6.67 -31.22
C ASN A 90 -8.47 6.39 -31.52
N LEU A 91 -7.55 7.13 -30.90
CA LEU A 91 -6.10 6.92 -31.07
C LEU A 91 -5.66 5.53 -30.59
N PHE A 92 -6.35 4.94 -29.61
CA PHE A 92 -6.00 3.67 -29.00
C PHE A 92 -6.77 2.49 -29.59
N ASP A 93 -7.55 2.71 -30.65
CA ASP A 93 -8.47 1.74 -31.25
C ASP A 93 -9.48 1.15 -30.24
N LEU A 94 -9.91 1.96 -29.27
CA LEU A 94 -10.91 1.62 -28.27
C LEU A 94 -12.32 2.00 -28.71
N THR A 95 -13.27 1.09 -28.48
CA THR A 95 -14.68 1.34 -28.76
C THR A 95 -15.35 2.16 -27.67
N LYS A 96 -16.51 2.74 -27.98
CA LYS A 96 -17.35 3.40 -26.96
C LYS A 96 -17.75 2.45 -25.83
N ASN A 97 -18.03 1.18 -26.16
CA ASN A 97 -18.37 0.14 -25.20
C ASN A 97 -17.11 -0.40 -24.52
N ASP A 98 -17.24 -0.73 -23.24
CA ASP A 98 -16.22 -1.45 -22.48
C ASP A 98 -16.37 -2.96 -22.69
N TYR A 99 -15.25 -3.62 -22.99
CA TYR A 99 -15.16 -5.06 -23.15
C TYR A 99 -14.20 -5.72 -22.14
N GLY A 100 -13.72 -5.00 -21.12
CA GLY A 100 -12.89 -5.54 -20.04
C GLY A 100 -11.79 -4.60 -19.54
N ILE A 101 -11.73 -3.34 -19.96
CA ILE A 101 -10.80 -2.37 -19.37
C ILE A 101 -11.64 -1.50 -18.44
N ASP A 102 -11.47 -1.66 -17.12
CA ASP A 102 -12.25 -0.87 -16.16
C ASP A 102 -11.64 0.54 -16.01
N LEU A 103 -10.32 0.61 -15.86
CA LEU A 103 -9.57 1.86 -15.67
C LEU A 103 -8.46 2.03 -16.71
N LEU A 104 -8.18 3.29 -17.02
CA LEU A 104 -7.02 3.71 -17.79
C LEU A 104 -6.22 4.72 -16.98
N SER A 105 -4.92 4.76 -17.18
CA SER A 105 -4.09 5.79 -16.54
C SER A 105 -2.87 6.17 -17.37
N LYS A 106 -2.32 7.34 -17.08
CA LYS A 106 -1.12 7.90 -17.70
C LYS A 106 -0.07 8.21 -16.64
N LYS A 107 1.19 7.90 -16.93
CA LYS A 107 2.35 8.30 -16.13
C LYS A 107 3.51 8.68 -17.03
N GLY A 108 3.89 9.95 -17.04
CA GLY A 108 4.73 10.55 -18.06
C GLY A 108 4.08 10.39 -19.44
N ASP A 109 4.82 9.79 -20.37
CA ASP A 109 4.36 9.52 -21.74
C ASP A 109 3.75 8.13 -21.92
N HIS A 110 3.61 7.37 -20.83
CA HIS A 110 3.18 5.99 -20.88
C HIS A 110 1.73 5.82 -20.41
N TYR A 111 1.02 4.92 -21.10
CA TYR A 111 -0.35 4.56 -20.80
C TYR A 111 -0.46 3.13 -20.29
N TYR A 112 -1.46 2.92 -19.44
CA TYR A 112 -1.70 1.68 -18.74
C TYR A 112 -3.18 1.32 -18.87
N ALA A 113 -3.47 0.07 -19.23
CA ALA A 113 -4.81 -0.49 -19.21
C ALA A 113 -4.97 -1.37 -17.96
N ILE A 114 -6.08 -1.21 -17.24
CA ILE A 114 -6.28 -1.86 -15.95
C ILE A 114 -7.64 -2.57 -15.91
N GLN A 115 -7.63 -3.83 -15.48
CA GLN A 115 -8.82 -4.59 -15.11
C GLN A 115 -8.83 -4.84 -13.60
N CYS A 116 -9.91 -4.42 -12.96
CA CYS A 116 -10.26 -4.63 -11.57
C CYS A 116 -11.16 -5.86 -11.41
N LYS A 117 -10.82 -6.77 -10.51
CA LYS A 117 -11.63 -7.95 -10.22
C LYS A 117 -11.82 -8.17 -8.74
N TYR A 118 -13.05 -7.93 -8.30
CA TYR A 118 -13.50 -8.21 -6.95
C TYR A 118 -14.01 -9.65 -6.78
N ARG A 119 -13.71 -10.26 -5.63
CA ARG A 119 -14.35 -11.48 -5.10
C ARG A 119 -14.76 -11.23 -3.66
N LYS A 120 -15.88 -11.83 -3.22
CA LYS A 120 -16.23 -11.81 -1.80
C LYS A 120 -15.10 -12.47 -1.00
N PRO A 121 -14.53 -11.79 0.02
CA PRO A 121 -13.49 -12.35 0.86
C PRO A 121 -13.92 -13.68 1.47
N GLN A 122 -13.00 -14.64 1.49
CA GLN A 122 -13.17 -15.95 2.12
C GLN A 122 -11.87 -16.31 2.84
N GLU A 123 -11.95 -17.18 3.85
CA GLU A 123 -10.77 -17.65 4.60
C GLU A 123 -9.80 -18.46 3.72
N LYS A 124 -10.34 -19.16 2.71
CA LYS A 124 -9.56 -19.99 1.78
C LYS A 124 -8.83 -19.10 0.77
N ILE A 125 -7.67 -19.58 0.31
CA ILE A 125 -6.92 -18.94 -0.78
C ILE A 125 -7.82 -18.84 -2.02
N GLN A 126 -7.95 -17.63 -2.54
CA GLN A 126 -8.71 -17.34 -3.75
C GLN A 126 -7.77 -16.87 -4.86
N THR A 127 -8.10 -17.24 -6.10
CA THR A 127 -7.41 -16.74 -7.29
C THR A 127 -8.41 -16.41 -8.38
N ILE A 128 -8.17 -15.35 -9.15
CA ILE A 128 -8.98 -15.06 -10.34
C ILE A 128 -8.66 -16.09 -11.45
N PRO A 129 -9.66 -16.82 -11.97
CA PRO A 129 -9.44 -17.76 -13.06
C PRO A 129 -9.21 -17.02 -14.39
N TRP A 130 -8.42 -17.62 -15.29
CA TRP A 130 -8.11 -17.06 -16.61
C TRP A 130 -9.35 -16.61 -17.39
N LYS A 131 -10.41 -17.42 -17.39
CA LYS A 131 -11.69 -17.11 -18.08
C LYS A 131 -12.29 -15.77 -17.65
N SER A 132 -11.97 -15.28 -16.45
CA SER A 132 -12.44 -13.97 -15.98
C SER A 132 -11.64 -12.79 -16.51
N LEU A 133 -10.45 -13.03 -17.07
CA LEU A 133 -9.50 -12.01 -17.55
C LEU A 133 -9.21 -12.14 -19.06
N SER A 134 -9.67 -13.21 -19.70
CA SER A 134 -9.35 -13.51 -21.10
C SER A 134 -9.77 -12.39 -22.05
N THR A 135 -10.91 -11.74 -21.82
CA THR A 135 -11.37 -10.63 -22.67
C THR A 135 -10.47 -9.41 -22.51
N PHE A 136 -10.09 -9.05 -21.27
CA PHE A 136 -9.13 -7.98 -21.02
C PHE A 136 -7.81 -8.22 -21.77
N TYR A 137 -7.22 -9.41 -21.62
CA TYR A 137 -5.98 -9.77 -22.32
C TYR A 137 -6.12 -9.75 -23.84
N ALA A 138 -7.27 -10.18 -24.39
CA ALA A 138 -7.50 -10.12 -25.83
C ALA A 138 -7.56 -8.68 -26.34
N ILE A 139 -8.17 -7.76 -25.58
CA ILE A 139 -8.32 -6.35 -25.97
C ILE A 139 -6.97 -5.64 -25.95
N VAL A 140 -6.22 -5.73 -24.84
CA VAL A 140 -4.95 -4.99 -24.69
C VAL A 140 -3.86 -5.45 -25.66
N VAL A 141 -4.02 -6.63 -26.29
CA VAL A 141 -3.16 -7.08 -27.40
C VAL A 141 -3.54 -6.40 -28.72
N LYS A 142 -4.80 -5.99 -28.89
CA LYS A 142 -5.35 -5.40 -30.12
C LYS A 142 -5.46 -3.88 -30.07
N THR A 143 -5.31 -3.27 -28.91
CA THR A 143 -5.46 -1.84 -28.65
C THR A 143 -4.21 -1.29 -27.97
N GLY A 144 -4.11 0.04 -27.84
CA GLY A 144 -2.95 0.67 -27.19
C GLY A 144 -2.42 1.86 -27.96
N PRO A 145 -1.27 2.43 -27.55
CA PRO A 145 -0.14 1.73 -26.94
C PRO A 145 -0.20 1.60 -25.42
N TRP A 146 0.08 0.40 -24.91
CA TRP A 146 0.18 0.12 -23.47
C TRP A 146 1.61 -0.22 -23.05
N LEU A 147 2.08 0.42 -21.98
CA LEU A 147 3.33 0.04 -21.31
C LEU A 147 3.10 -1.19 -20.43
N LYS A 148 2.04 -1.21 -19.62
CA LYS A 148 1.63 -2.37 -18.82
C LYS A 148 0.13 -2.66 -18.95
N HIS A 149 -0.20 -3.93 -18.81
CA HIS A 149 -1.55 -4.45 -18.63
C HIS A 149 -1.67 -4.87 -17.17
N ILE A 150 -2.42 -4.09 -16.38
CA ILE A 150 -2.50 -4.29 -14.93
C ILE A 150 -3.77 -5.04 -14.60
N THR A 151 -3.65 -6.12 -13.83
CA THR A 151 -4.80 -6.77 -13.18
C THR A 151 -4.78 -6.49 -11.69
N MET A 152 -5.82 -5.86 -11.18
CA MET A 152 -5.99 -5.54 -9.76
C MET A 152 -7.06 -6.43 -9.14
N THR A 153 -6.76 -7.10 -8.03
CA THR A 153 -7.73 -7.99 -7.38
C THR A 153 -7.52 -8.09 -5.88
N ASN A 154 -8.61 -8.23 -5.12
CA ASN A 154 -8.56 -8.50 -3.69
C ASN A 154 -8.28 -9.98 -3.34
N THR A 155 -7.97 -10.81 -4.34
CA THR A 155 -7.62 -12.23 -4.15
C THR A 155 -6.10 -12.44 -4.11
N ASN A 156 -5.64 -13.65 -3.73
CA ASN A 156 -4.22 -13.95 -3.58
C ASN A 156 -3.43 -13.90 -4.90
N GLY A 157 -4.10 -14.03 -6.05
CA GLY A 157 -3.43 -14.05 -7.34
C GLY A 157 -4.36 -14.16 -8.54
N CYS A 158 -3.78 -14.10 -9.73
CA CYS A 158 -4.45 -14.33 -11.00
C CYS A 158 -3.85 -15.58 -11.67
N ARG A 159 -4.69 -16.43 -12.26
CA ARG A 159 -4.23 -17.53 -13.10
C ARG A 159 -3.98 -17.02 -14.52
N HIS A 160 -2.86 -17.43 -15.09
CA HIS A 160 -2.47 -17.09 -16.45
C HIS A 160 -2.40 -18.35 -17.31
N ILE A 161 -2.66 -18.19 -18.61
CA ILE A 161 -2.34 -19.19 -19.61
C ILE A 161 -1.15 -18.68 -20.42
N GLY A 162 -0.14 -19.53 -20.60
CA GLY A 162 1.10 -19.14 -21.27
C GLY A 162 2.07 -18.40 -20.35
N LYS A 163 3.16 -17.92 -20.94
CA LYS A 163 4.19 -17.14 -20.23
C LYS A 163 3.71 -15.70 -20.07
N LYS A 164 3.89 -15.14 -18.87
CA LYS A 164 3.72 -13.70 -18.66
C LYS A 164 4.76 -12.94 -19.48
N THR A 165 4.33 -11.82 -20.01
CA THR A 165 5.22 -10.83 -20.63
C THR A 165 5.60 -9.76 -19.62
N ASP A 166 6.60 -8.95 -19.93
CA ASP A 166 6.96 -7.80 -19.10
C ASP A 166 5.82 -6.78 -18.99
N LYS A 167 4.86 -6.77 -19.92
CA LYS A 167 3.69 -5.91 -19.85
C LYS A 167 2.71 -6.36 -18.78
N ASP A 168 2.68 -7.65 -18.43
CA ASP A 168 1.67 -8.19 -17.52
C ASP A 168 2.03 -7.94 -16.06
N TRP A 169 1.25 -7.10 -15.39
CA TRP A 169 1.46 -6.78 -13.99
C TRP A 169 0.22 -7.13 -13.14
N SER A 170 0.42 -7.91 -12.09
CA SER A 170 -0.67 -8.28 -11.17
C SER A 170 -0.48 -7.58 -9.82
N ILE A 171 -1.49 -6.84 -9.39
CA ILE A 171 -1.58 -6.22 -8.07
C ILE A 171 -2.67 -6.97 -7.31
N CYS A 172 -2.25 -7.83 -6.39
CA CYS A 172 -3.13 -8.76 -5.70
C CYS A 172 -3.21 -8.43 -4.20
N LEU A 173 -3.97 -9.23 -3.45
CA LEU A 173 -4.18 -9.09 -2.01
C LEU A 173 -2.89 -8.79 -1.23
N GLY A 174 -1.82 -9.53 -1.50
CA GLY A 174 -0.54 -9.36 -0.82
C GLY A 174 0.10 -7.98 -1.03
N THR A 175 -0.17 -7.33 -2.17
CA THR A 175 0.31 -5.96 -2.45
C THR A 175 -0.51 -4.94 -1.68
N PHE A 176 -1.84 -5.05 -1.70
CA PHE A 176 -2.72 -4.10 -1.00
C PHE A 176 -2.55 -4.16 0.52
N ARG A 177 -2.30 -5.35 1.08
CA ARG A 177 -2.03 -5.50 2.52
C ARG A 177 -0.73 -4.83 2.98
N LYS A 178 0.18 -4.51 2.05
CA LYS A 178 1.48 -3.87 2.34
C LYS A 178 1.45 -2.34 2.19
N ILE A 179 0.31 -1.74 1.86
CA ILE A 179 0.17 -0.28 1.80
C ILE A 179 0.46 0.29 3.19
N ASP A 180 1.43 1.20 3.27
CA ASP A 180 1.82 1.87 4.50
C ASP A 180 0.76 2.89 4.96
N HIS A 181 0.81 3.28 6.22
CA HIS A 181 -0.18 4.18 6.81
C HIS A 181 -0.24 5.56 6.13
N PHE A 182 0.89 6.12 5.69
CA PHE A 182 0.90 7.41 5.01
C PHE A 182 0.27 7.33 3.63
N SER A 183 0.47 6.22 2.92
CA SER A 183 -0.22 5.97 1.66
C SER A 183 -1.74 5.86 1.84
N TRP A 184 -2.22 5.29 2.94
CA TRP A 184 -3.65 5.30 3.27
C TRP A 184 -4.21 6.71 3.53
N LEU A 185 -3.45 7.59 4.18
CA LEU A 185 -3.86 8.99 4.41
C LEU A 185 -4.05 9.76 3.09
N LYS A 186 -3.23 9.48 2.08
CA LYS A 186 -3.37 10.11 0.76
C LYS A 186 -4.67 9.75 0.03
N PHE A 187 -5.39 8.72 0.44
CA PHE A 187 -6.69 8.39 -0.18
C PHE A 187 -7.80 9.32 0.27
N ILE A 188 -7.71 9.85 1.49
CA ILE A 188 -8.73 10.74 2.07
C ILE A 188 -8.43 12.20 1.74
N ASP A 189 -7.16 12.56 1.62
CA ASP A 189 -6.74 13.90 1.23
C ASP A 189 -7.08 14.15 -0.26
N SER A 190 -7.99 15.08 -0.53
CA SER A 190 -8.18 15.55 -1.90
C SER A 190 -6.99 16.43 -2.29
N PRO A 191 -6.45 16.32 -3.52
CA PRO A 191 -5.52 17.31 -4.04
C PRO A 191 -6.31 18.59 -4.32
N GLN A 192 -6.52 19.41 -3.29
CA GLN A 192 -6.84 20.82 -3.47
C GLN A 192 -5.53 21.58 -3.65
N GLU A 193 -5.48 22.40 -4.69
CA GLU A 193 -4.39 23.32 -5.00
C GLU A 193 -3.88 24.07 -3.75
N ASN A 194 -2.56 24.16 -3.62
CA ASN A 194 -1.80 25.13 -2.81
C ASN A 194 -2.49 25.62 -1.51
N VAL A 195 -2.65 24.74 -0.53
CA VAL A 195 -2.82 25.20 0.85
C VAL A 195 -1.43 25.47 1.40
N LEU A 196 -1.13 26.76 1.61
CA LEU A 196 -0.01 27.24 2.40
C LEU A 196 0.10 26.39 3.67
N ILE A 197 1.18 25.64 3.77
CA ILE A 197 1.52 24.87 4.97
C ILE A 197 1.71 25.89 6.09
N PHE A 198 0.72 26.00 6.99
CA PHE A 198 0.96 26.61 8.29
C PHE A 198 2.07 25.78 8.98
N PRO A 199 3.13 26.43 9.52
CA PRO A 199 4.23 25.70 10.12
C PRO A 199 3.71 24.93 11.33
N ILE A 200 3.65 23.60 11.19
CA ILE A 200 3.55 22.70 12.33
C ILE A 200 4.78 22.99 13.20
N LYS A 201 4.53 23.41 14.45
CA LYS A 201 5.59 23.60 15.45
C LYS A 201 6.45 22.35 15.48
N LYS A 202 7.75 22.54 15.25
CA LYS A 202 8.78 21.51 15.38
C LYS A 202 8.73 20.92 16.79
N GLU A 203 8.20 19.71 16.92
CA GLU A 203 8.43 18.86 18.11
C GLU A 203 9.34 17.66 17.80
N LYS A 204 9.90 17.58 16.59
CA LYS A 204 10.78 16.46 16.17
C LYS A 204 12.29 16.70 16.32
N GLU A 205 12.73 17.80 16.93
CA GLU A 205 14.16 18.01 17.21
C GLU A 205 14.60 17.46 18.59
N ASN A 206 13.67 17.21 19.52
CA ASN A 206 14.02 16.78 20.89
C ASN A 206 14.23 15.28 21.10
N GLU A 207 13.81 14.40 20.19
CA GLU A 207 14.01 12.94 20.35
C GLU A 207 15.41 12.49 19.89
N ASN A 208 15.92 13.08 18.79
CA ASN A 208 17.25 12.75 18.28
C ASN A 208 18.39 13.28 19.18
N GLU A 209 18.19 14.38 19.91
CA GLU A 209 19.19 14.87 20.88
C GLU A 209 19.23 14.00 22.14
N LYS A 210 18.07 13.55 22.64
CA LYS A 210 18.00 12.65 23.80
C LYS A 210 18.58 11.26 23.52
N GLU A 211 18.44 10.74 22.30
CA GLU A 211 19.10 9.48 21.92
C GLU A 211 20.63 9.65 21.79
N LYS A 212 21.09 10.76 21.22
CA LYS A 212 22.54 11.06 21.12
C LYS A 212 23.21 11.32 22.47
N GLU A 213 22.52 11.94 23.42
CA GLU A 213 23.04 12.10 24.80
C GLU A 213 23.12 10.76 25.53
N LYS A 214 22.12 9.89 25.39
CA LYS A 214 22.14 8.55 25.99
C LYS A 214 23.24 7.64 25.42
N GLU A 215 23.56 7.75 24.13
CA GLU A 215 24.69 7.01 23.55
C GLU A 215 26.04 7.53 24.06
N LYS A 216 26.21 8.85 24.18
CA LYS A 216 27.44 9.46 24.72
C LYS A 216 27.68 9.13 26.19
N GLU A 217 26.65 9.04 27.02
CA GLU A 217 26.80 8.60 28.42
C GLU A 217 27.24 7.14 28.52
N LYS A 218 26.66 6.25 27.69
CA LYS A 218 27.04 4.83 27.65
C LYS A 218 28.48 4.61 27.18
N GLU A 219 28.99 5.42 26.26
CA GLU A 219 30.40 5.34 25.86
C GLU A 219 31.35 5.82 26.97
N LYS A 220 31.00 6.91 27.67
CA LYS A 220 31.79 7.41 28.81
C LYS A 220 31.86 6.42 29.97
N GLU A 221 30.78 5.70 30.27
CA GLU A 221 30.79 4.65 31.30
C GLU A 221 31.71 3.48 30.89
N LYS A 222 31.66 3.05 29.62
CA LYS A 222 32.54 1.99 29.12
C LYS A 222 34.01 2.38 29.13
N GLU A 223 34.35 3.64 28.87
CA GLU A 223 35.72 4.11 28.97
C GLU A 223 36.22 4.14 30.43
N LYS A 224 35.38 4.60 31.37
CA LYS A 224 35.71 4.57 32.81
C LYS A 224 35.92 3.16 33.34
N GLU A 225 35.12 2.18 32.91
CA GLU A 225 35.33 0.78 33.29
C GLU A 225 36.66 0.23 32.75
N LYS A 226 37.01 0.54 31.51
CA LYS A 226 38.28 0.11 30.90
C LYS A 226 39.49 0.76 31.59
N GLU A 227 39.37 2.00 32.02
CA GLU A 227 40.45 2.72 32.72
C GLU A 227 40.65 2.12 34.12
N LYS A 228 39.56 1.83 34.85
CA LYS A 228 39.61 1.15 36.14
C LYS A 228 40.22 -0.25 36.06
N GLU A 229 39.90 -1.00 35.01
CA GLU A 229 40.49 -2.33 34.78
C GLU A 229 41.99 -2.26 34.45
N LYS A 230 42.45 -1.17 33.82
CA LYS A 230 43.89 -0.94 33.59
C LYS A 230 44.62 -0.59 34.88
N ASP A 231 44.05 0.27 35.71
CA ASP A 231 44.63 0.64 37.00
C ASP A 231 44.74 -0.57 37.94
N ASP A 232 43.71 -1.42 38.00
CA ASP A 232 43.74 -2.65 38.79
C ASP A 232 44.83 -3.62 38.31
N LYS A 233 45.02 -3.74 36.98
CA LYS A 233 46.09 -4.56 36.39
C LYS A 233 47.48 -3.99 36.68
N GLU A 234 47.64 -2.66 36.64
CA GLU A 234 48.93 -2.02 36.96
C GLU A 234 49.25 -2.12 38.45
N LEU A 235 48.25 -1.99 39.33
CA LEU A 235 48.41 -2.20 40.76
C LEU A 235 48.84 -3.65 41.06
N LEU A 236 48.24 -4.63 40.37
CA LEU A 236 48.62 -6.04 40.49
C LEU A 236 50.06 -6.29 40.00
N ARG A 237 50.47 -5.61 38.92
CA ARG A 237 51.84 -5.66 38.38
C ARG A 237 52.85 -5.09 39.37
N GLN A 238 52.57 -3.94 39.97
CA GLN A 238 53.45 -3.33 40.99
C GLN A 238 53.58 -4.22 42.24
N LYS A 239 52.48 -4.81 42.72
CA LYS A 239 52.52 -5.77 43.83
C LYS A 239 53.37 -7.00 43.51
N ARG A 240 53.31 -7.52 42.28
CA ARG A 240 54.17 -8.63 41.84
C ARG A 240 55.65 -8.22 41.79
N LEU A 241 55.97 -7.05 41.25
CA LEU A 241 57.35 -6.54 41.23
C LEU A 241 57.91 -6.37 42.65
N ALA A 242 57.14 -5.82 43.57
CA ALA A 242 57.52 -5.67 44.98
C ALA A 242 57.85 -7.02 45.66
N TYR A 243 57.08 -8.07 45.35
CA TYR A 243 57.33 -9.42 45.86
C TYR A 243 58.68 -9.99 45.39
N TYR A 244 59.04 -9.77 44.13
CA TYR A 244 60.32 -10.24 43.58
C TYR A 244 61.51 -9.36 43.97
N SER A 245 61.31 -8.07 44.22
CA SER A 245 62.35 -7.18 44.75
C SER A 245 62.56 -7.30 46.26
N GLY A 246 61.60 -7.88 46.99
CA GLY A 246 61.69 -8.14 48.43
C GLY A 246 62.41 -9.45 48.80
N ASN A 247 62.58 -10.37 47.85
CA ASN A 247 63.27 -11.65 48.05
C ASN A 247 64.62 -11.68 47.32
N GLY A 248 65.46 -10.67 47.61
CA GLY A 248 66.76 -10.52 47.01
C GLY A 248 67.84 -10.00 47.95
N VAL A 249 67.98 -10.53 49.17
CA VAL A 249 69.28 -10.68 49.87
C VAL A 249 69.24 -11.86 50.87
N GLY A 250 70.20 -12.77 50.70
CA GLY A 250 70.62 -13.85 51.62
C GLY A 250 70.50 -15.21 50.94
N VAL A 251 71.54 -15.82 50.33
CA VAL A 251 72.85 -16.22 50.89
C VAL A 251 72.82 -16.44 52.40
#